data_AF-A0A947A5C8-F1
#
_entry.id   AF-A0A947A5C8-F1
#
_cell.length_a   1.000
_cell.length_b   1.000
_cell.length_c   1.000
_cell.angle_alpha   90.00
_cell.angle_beta   90.00
_cell.angle_gamma   90.00
#
_symmetry.space_group_name_H-M   'P 1'
#
loop_
_entity.id
_entity.type
_entity.pdbx_description
1 polymer ?
#
loop_
_entity_poly.entity_id
_entity_poly.type
_entity_poly.pdbx_seq_one_letter_code
_entity_poly.pdbx_strand_id
1 'polypeptide(L)'
;MKKLLWILLVLLWACNSAQKSAGTDVISEANTVNLDPVYYASTITEEELKEHLYTYASDDFEGRETGKEGQKKAVEYLKAAYEDLSIPPAQKNGDYFQKVPLEMSKLPVGSINISGNEYEIGK
;
A
#
# COMPACT_ATOMS: atom_id res chain seq x y z
N MET A 1 33.38 21.95 -53.56
CA MET A 1 33.87 21.82 -52.16
C MET A 1 33.22 22.78 -51.16
N LYS A 2 32.54 23.86 -51.56
CA LYS A 2 31.79 24.71 -50.61
C LYS A 2 30.47 24.09 -50.15
N LYS A 3 29.77 23.32 -50.99
CA LYS A 3 28.51 22.64 -50.61
C LYS A 3 28.70 21.45 -49.66
N LEU A 4 29.90 20.85 -49.61
CA LEU A 4 30.24 19.79 -48.66
C LEU A 4 30.52 20.35 -47.25
N LEU A 5 30.98 21.61 -47.19
CA LEU A 5 31.28 22.32 -45.94
C LEU A 5 29.99 22.80 -45.23
N TRP A 6 28.89 22.93 -45.96
CA TRP A 6 27.59 23.30 -45.40
C TRP A 6 26.83 22.10 -44.80
N ILE A 7 27.12 20.87 -45.26
CA ILE A 7 26.51 19.64 -44.73
C ILE A 7 27.17 19.19 -43.41
N LEU A 8 28.46 19.50 -43.23
CA LEU A 8 29.21 19.20 -41.99
C LEU A 8 28.91 20.17 -40.83
N LEU A 9 28.38 21.36 -41.13
CA LEU A 9 27.98 22.35 -40.12
C LEU A 9 26.61 22.02 -39.47
N VAL A 10 25.73 21.32 -40.20
CA VAL A 10 24.39 20.94 -39.72
C VAL A 10 24.42 19.68 -38.84
N LEU A 11 25.47 18.85 -38.95
CA LEU A 11 25.62 17.63 -38.14
C LEU A 11 26.12 17.87 -36.69
N LEU A 12 26.52 19.10 -36.34
CA LEU A 12 27.00 19.45 -34.98
C LEU A 12 25.90 20.06 -34.08
N TRP A 13 24.65 20.12 -34.54
CA TRP A 13 23.49 20.53 -33.73
C TRP A 13 22.58 19.36 -33.30
N ALA A 14 22.95 18.12 -33.62
CA ALA A 14 22.17 16.93 -33.29
C ALA A 14 22.60 16.20 -32.01
N CYS A 15 23.39 16.84 -31.14
CA CYS A 15 23.68 16.36 -29.79
C CYS A 15 23.43 17.45 -28.76
N ASN A 16 22.16 17.75 -28.49
CA ASN A 16 21.75 18.20 -27.16
C ASN A 16 20.30 17.80 -26.87
N SER A 17 20.10 16.51 -26.60
CA SER A 17 18.93 16.03 -25.88
C SER A 17 19.38 15.44 -24.54
N ALA A 18 19.96 16.30 -23.70
CA ALA A 18 19.91 16.12 -22.26
C ALA A 18 18.79 17.04 -21.78
N GLN A 19 17.56 16.55 -21.81
CA GLN A 19 16.40 17.22 -21.23
C GLN A 19 16.56 17.23 -19.70
N LYS A 20 17.38 18.16 -19.19
CA LYS A 20 17.33 18.60 -17.81
C LYS A 20 15.99 19.34 -17.68
N SER A 21 15.01 18.67 -17.06
CA SER A 21 13.73 19.28 -16.71
C SER A 21 13.98 20.42 -15.73
N ALA A 22 14.11 21.65 -16.24
CA ALA A 22 13.96 22.86 -15.46
C ALA A 22 12.46 23.16 -15.33
N GLY A 23 11.84 22.52 -14.32
CA GLY A 23 10.64 23.03 -13.68
C GLY A 23 11.07 23.80 -12.43
N THR A 24 11.07 25.12 -12.53
CA THR A 24 11.23 26.15 -11.50
C THR A 24 9.86 26.84 -11.53
N ASP A 25 9.01 26.92 -10.51
CA ASP A 25 9.13 26.83 -9.06
C ASP A 25 7.83 26.28 -8.47
N VAL A 26 7.94 25.34 -7.54
CA VAL A 26 7.07 25.36 -6.36
C VAL A 26 8.03 25.20 -5.20
N ILE A 27 8.11 26.22 -4.35
CA ILE A 27 8.78 26.12 -3.07
C ILE A 27 8.01 25.07 -2.27
N SER A 28 8.44 23.82 -2.36
CA SER A 28 8.13 22.80 -1.39
C SER A 28 9.31 22.77 -0.45
N GLU A 29 9.08 23.16 0.80
CA GLU A 29 9.95 22.83 1.91
C GLU A 29 10.07 21.30 1.92
N ALA A 30 11.07 20.77 1.21
CA ALA A 30 11.38 19.37 1.21
C ALA A 30 11.95 19.04 2.58
N ASN A 31 11.06 18.71 3.52
CA ASN A 31 11.38 17.88 4.66
C ASN A 31 12.16 16.68 4.10
N THR A 32 13.47 16.63 4.35
CA THR A 32 14.31 15.52 3.96
C THR A 32 13.87 14.31 4.78
N VAL A 33 12.95 13.52 4.25
CA VAL A 33 12.50 12.29 4.89
C VAL A 33 13.71 11.36 4.98
N ASN A 34 14.12 11.03 6.21
CA ASN A 34 15.20 10.07 6.43
C ASN A 34 14.71 8.70 5.96
N LEU A 35 15.37 8.07 5.00
CA LEU A 35 14.96 6.75 4.47
C LEU A 35 15.67 5.58 5.16
N ASP A 36 16.48 5.84 6.19
CA ASP A 36 17.21 4.81 6.93
C ASP A 36 16.28 4.06 7.89
N PRO A 37 16.04 2.75 7.71
CA PRO A 37 15.25 1.96 8.64
C PRO A 37 15.83 1.92 10.05
N VAL A 38 17.16 2.06 10.20
CA VAL A 38 17.84 2.04 11.51
C VAL A 38 17.42 3.25 12.35
N TYR A 39 17.23 4.39 11.70
CA TYR A 39 16.75 5.60 12.37
C TYR A 39 15.37 5.39 12.97
N TYR A 40 14.39 4.91 12.20
CA TYR A 40 13.03 4.66 12.71
C TYR A 40 12.97 3.51 13.71
N ALA A 41 13.79 2.47 13.55
CA ALA A 41 13.88 1.40 14.55
C ALA A 41 14.32 1.96 15.92
N SER A 42 15.17 2.99 15.93
CA SER A 42 15.63 3.63 17.18
C SER A 42 14.58 4.51 17.85
N THR A 43 13.49 4.90 17.15
CA THR A 43 12.41 5.71 17.75
C THR A 43 11.36 4.87 18.47
N ILE A 44 11.35 3.54 18.28
CA ILE A 44 10.37 2.64 18.91
C ILE A 44 10.69 2.50 20.40
N THR A 45 9.72 2.82 21.25
CA THR A 45 9.84 2.64 22.71
C THR A 45 8.98 1.45 23.18
N GLU A 46 9.40 0.79 24.27
CA GLU A 46 8.64 -0.32 24.86
C GLU A 46 7.24 0.12 25.31
N GLU A 47 7.15 1.31 25.90
CA GLU A 47 5.90 1.87 26.43
C GLU A 47 4.88 2.12 25.32
N GLU A 48 5.27 2.83 24.26
CA GLU A 48 4.43 3.09 23.09
C GLU A 48 4.01 1.80 22.39
N LEU A 49 4.97 0.88 22.15
CA LEU A 49 4.68 -0.41 21.53
C LEU A 49 3.67 -1.21 22.36
N LYS A 50 3.81 -1.19 23.68
CA LYS A 50 2.90 -1.86 24.61
C LYS A 50 1.49 -1.28 24.49
N GLU A 51 1.35 0.04 24.51
CA GLU A 51 0.05 0.71 24.37
C GLU A 51 -0.65 0.33 23.06
N HIS A 52 0.06 0.41 21.94
CA HIS A 52 -0.49 0.01 20.64
C HIS A 52 -0.86 -1.47 20.61
N LEU A 53 0.00 -2.35 21.13
CA LEU A 53 -0.24 -3.78 21.12
C LEU A 53 -1.48 -4.16 21.95
N TYR A 54 -1.60 -3.65 23.17
CA TYR A 54 -2.74 -3.95 24.03
C TYR A 54 -4.04 -3.38 23.47
N THR A 55 -4.01 -2.16 22.95
CA THR A 55 -5.16 -1.56 22.28
C THR A 55 -5.58 -2.41 21.09
N TYR A 56 -4.66 -2.69 20.15
CA TYR A 56 -4.97 -3.39 18.91
C TYR A 56 -5.36 -4.87 19.11
N ALA A 57 -4.95 -5.48 20.22
CA ALA A 57 -5.32 -6.84 20.62
C ALA A 57 -6.49 -6.91 21.60
N SER A 58 -7.09 -5.77 21.97
CA SER A 58 -8.20 -5.73 22.92
C SER A 58 -9.49 -6.30 22.34
N ASP A 59 -10.40 -6.66 23.23
CA ASP A 59 -11.73 -7.18 22.90
C ASP A 59 -12.62 -6.15 22.18
N ASP A 60 -12.30 -4.85 22.27
CA ASP A 60 -13.04 -3.77 21.58
C ASP A 60 -13.02 -3.94 20.06
N PHE A 61 -11.97 -4.60 19.55
CA PHE A 61 -11.82 -4.94 18.15
C PHE A 61 -12.50 -6.25 17.78
N GLU A 62 -13.12 -7.00 18.69
CA GLU A 62 -13.97 -8.19 18.41
C GLU A 62 -13.30 -9.28 17.54
N GLY A 63 -11.98 -9.24 17.39
CA GLY A 63 -11.21 -10.08 16.45
C GLY A 63 -11.04 -9.46 15.05
N ARG A 64 -10.07 -9.99 14.29
CA ARG A 64 -9.63 -9.43 13.00
C ARG A 64 -9.91 -10.36 11.81
N GLU A 65 -10.98 -11.15 11.91
CA GLU A 65 -11.41 -12.01 10.80
C GLU A 65 -11.85 -11.15 9.61
N THR A 66 -11.37 -11.49 8.40
CA THR A 66 -11.62 -10.73 7.19
C THR A 66 -13.12 -10.57 6.92
N GLY A 67 -13.56 -9.33 6.65
CA GLY A 67 -14.95 -9.03 6.34
C GLY A 67 -15.88 -8.89 7.56
N LYS A 68 -15.36 -9.02 8.79
CA LYS A 68 -16.11 -8.75 10.03
C LYS A 68 -15.93 -7.30 10.49
N GLU A 69 -16.81 -6.84 11.38
CA GLU A 69 -16.76 -5.48 11.95
C GLU A 69 -15.46 -5.22 12.70
N GLY A 70 -14.96 -6.20 13.42
CA GLY A 70 -13.69 -6.09 14.14
C GLY A 70 -12.49 -5.77 13.26
N GLN A 71 -12.42 -6.37 12.06
CA GLN A 71 -11.41 -6.04 11.06
C GLN A 71 -11.57 -4.58 10.57
N LYS A 72 -12.79 -4.07 10.42
CA LYS A 72 -13.03 -2.66 10.02
C LYS A 72 -12.54 -1.68 11.09
N LYS A 73 -12.84 -1.95 12.37
CA LYS A 73 -12.32 -1.15 13.49
C LYS A 73 -10.79 -1.14 13.49
N ALA A 74 -10.17 -2.30 13.28
CA ALA A 74 -8.71 -2.44 13.29
C ALA A 74 -8.04 -1.66 12.16
N VAL A 75 -8.58 -1.68 10.93
CA VAL A 75 -8.00 -0.91 9.83
C VAL A 75 -8.19 0.59 9.99
N GLU A 76 -9.29 1.04 10.62
CA GLU A 76 -9.49 2.46 10.92
C GLU A 76 -8.48 2.95 11.97
N TYR A 77 -8.17 2.12 12.98
CA TYR A 77 -7.13 2.42 13.96
C TYR A 77 -5.76 2.63 13.30
N LEU A 78 -5.38 1.77 12.35
CA LEU A 78 -4.13 1.91 11.61
C LEU A 78 -4.13 3.14 10.70
N LYS A 79 -5.27 3.44 10.04
CA LYS A 79 -5.43 4.65 9.24
C LYS A 79 -5.24 5.91 10.08
N ALA A 80 -5.86 5.98 11.25
CA ALA A 80 -5.70 7.12 12.16
C ALA A 80 -4.24 7.32 12.56
N ALA A 81 -3.51 6.24 12.87
CA ALA A 81 -2.07 6.33 13.17
C ALA A 81 -1.26 6.87 11.98
N TYR A 82 -1.62 6.53 10.74
CA TYR A 82 -0.96 7.06 9.54
C TYR A 82 -1.26 8.55 9.36
N GLU A 83 -2.49 8.98 9.60
CA GLU A 83 -2.89 10.38 9.55
C GLU A 83 -2.16 11.20 10.63
N ASP A 84 -2.07 10.70 11.85
CA ASP A 84 -1.34 11.34 12.96
C ASP A 84 0.16 11.49 12.67
N LEU A 85 0.76 10.50 12.01
CA LEU A 85 2.15 10.56 11.53
C LEU A 85 2.31 11.41 10.25
N SER A 86 1.24 12.02 9.75
CA SER A 86 1.23 12.79 8.50
C SER A 86 1.72 11.99 7.28
N ILE A 87 1.51 10.67 7.30
CA ILE A 87 1.83 9.79 6.18
C ILE A 87 0.72 9.94 5.14
N PRO A 88 1.04 10.34 3.89
CA PRO A 88 0.03 10.50 2.86
C PRO A 88 -0.51 9.14 2.40
N PRO A 89 -1.77 9.09 1.92
CA PRO A 89 -2.32 7.87 1.34
C PRO A 89 -1.50 7.44 0.13
N ALA A 90 -1.28 6.13 -0.01
CA ALA A 90 -0.55 5.58 -1.15
C ALA A 90 -1.31 5.75 -2.47
N GLN A 91 -2.64 5.84 -2.42
CA GLN A 91 -3.48 6.02 -3.60
C GLN A 91 -3.70 7.51 -3.91
N LYS A 92 -3.72 7.84 -5.20
CA LYS A 92 -3.93 9.22 -5.69
C LYS A 92 -5.33 9.79 -5.39
N ASN A 93 -6.30 8.93 -5.13
CA ASN A 93 -7.67 9.32 -4.79
C ASN A 93 -7.82 9.77 -3.32
N GLY A 94 -6.75 9.75 -2.54
CA GLY A 94 -6.79 10.12 -1.12
C GLY A 94 -7.20 8.98 -0.18
N ASP A 95 -7.40 7.77 -0.70
CA ASP A 95 -7.80 6.61 0.10
C ASP A 95 -6.57 5.87 0.66
N TYR A 96 -6.62 5.54 1.95
CA TYR A 96 -5.62 4.74 2.64
C TYR A 96 -5.82 3.23 2.42
N PHE A 97 -6.99 2.82 1.91
CA PHE A 97 -7.37 1.42 1.82
C PHE A 97 -7.11 0.79 0.45
N GLN A 98 -6.57 -0.43 0.47
CA GLN A 98 -6.52 -1.31 -0.70
C GLN A 98 -7.67 -2.31 -0.63
N LYS A 99 -8.56 -2.28 -1.63
CA LYS A 99 -9.65 -3.26 -1.74
C LYS A 99 -9.11 -4.60 -2.23
N VAL A 100 -9.31 -5.65 -1.44
CA VAL A 100 -8.98 -7.04 -1.78
C VAL A 100 -10.28 -7.84 -1.80
N PRO A 101 -10.63 -8.52 -2.91
CA PRO A 101 -11.81 -9.38 -2.97
C PRO A 101 -11.72 -10.51 -1.96
N LEU A 102 -12.81 -10.73 -1.21
CA LEU A 102 -12.92 -11.85 -0.28
C LEU A 102 -13.50 -13.07 -1.02
N GLU A 103 -12.73 -14.15 -1.03
CA GLU A 103 -13.17 -15.46 -1.53
C GLU A 103 -13.42 -16.39 -0.34
N MET A 104 -14.63 -16.94 -0.23
CA MET A 104 -15.02 -17.85 0.84
C MET A 104 -15.24 -19.25 0.28
N SER A 105 -14.34 -20.17 0.61
CA SER A 105 -14.52 -21.59 0.30
C SER A 105 -15.59 -22.19 1.22
N LYS A 106 -16.67 -22.71 0.64
CA LYS A 106 -17.66 -23.51 1.36
C LYS A 106 -17.35 -24.98 1.18
N LEU A 107 -17.60 -25.78 2.22
CA LEU A 107 -17.59 -27.23 2.06
C LEU A 107 -18.67 -27.63 1.04
N PRO A 108 -18.39 -28.60 0.14
CA PRO A 108 -19.39 -29.10 -0.77
C PRO A 108 -20.52 -29.75 0.05
N VAL A 109 -21.75 -29.31 -0.23
CA VAL A 109 -22.96 -29.93 0.30
C VAL A 109 -23.55 -30.85 -0.76
N GLY A 110 -24.01 -32.02 -0.36
CA GLY A 110 -24.61 -32.97 -1.30
C GLY A 110 -25.07 -34.25 -0.62
N SER A 111 -25.44 -35.23 -1.43
CA SER A 111 -25.77 -36.57 -0.95
C SER A 111 -25.08 -37.64 -1.78
N ILE A 112 -24.74 -38.75 -1.14
CA ILE A 112 -24.26 -39.97 -1.80
C ILE A 112 -25.33 -41.04 -1.63
N ASN A 113 -25.73 -41.67 -2.74
CA ASN A 113 -26.56 -42.87 -2.69
C ASN A 113 -25.67 -44.12 -2.74
N ILE A 114 -25.74 -44.96 -1.71
CA ILE A 114 -25.08 -46.26 -1.67
C ILE A 114 -26.15 -47.33 -1.48
N SER A 115 -26.32 -48.17 -2.50
CA SER A 115 -27.26 -49.30 -2.46
C SER A 115 -28.69 -48.90 -2.09
N GLY A 116 -29.17 -47.75 -2.58
CA GLY A 116 -30.52 -47.24 -2.31
C GLY A 116 -30.65 -46.41 -1.03
N ASN A 117 -29.61 -46.32 -0.19
CA ASN A 117 -29.59 -45.47 0.99
C ASN A 117 -28.91 -44.14 0.68
N GLU A 118 -29.55 -43.03 1.03
CA GLU A 118 -29.02 -41.68 0.83
C GLU A 118 -28.30 -41.19 2.10
N TYR A 119 -27.07 -40.70 1.92
CA TYR A 119 -26.22 -40.14 2.96
C TYR A 119 -25.89 -38.70 2.64
N GLU A 120 -26.20 -37.79 3.55
CA GLU A 120 -25.86 -36.38 3.38
C GLU A 120 -24.39 -36.10 3.71
N ILE A 121 -23.76 -35.22 2.93
CA ILE A 121 -22.40 -34.72 3.10
C ILE A 121 -22.46 -33.21 3.30
N GLY A 122 -21.65 -32.71 4.23
CA GLY A 122 -21.49 -31.27 4.45
C GLY A 122 -22.57 -30.62 5.31
N LYS A 123 -23.19 -31.40 6.21
CA LYS A 123 -24.03 -30.87 7.30
C LYS A 123 -23.20 -30.16 8.36
#